data_AF-A0A938N0R2-F1
#
_entry.id   AF-A0A938N0R2-F1
#
_cell.length_a   1.000
_cell.length_b   1.000
_cell.length_c   1.000
_cell.angle_alpha   90.00
_cell.angle_beta   90.00
_cell.angle_gamma   90.00
#
_symmetry.space_group_name_H-M   'P 1'
#
loop_
_entity.id
_entity.type
_entity.pdbx_description
1 polymer ?
#
loop_
_entity_poly.entity_id
_entity_poly.type
_entity_poly.pdbx_seq_one_letter_code
_entity_poly.pdbx_strand_id
1 'polypeptide(L)'
;MRISAVCAAAAMMAAGSAMAQPYVVRGEFNGWGAGGDIPMVENPGGSGRWTGLVTGLTPGQLYEFKATTPDWSFNAPGSNARTAANSFGELVVHFFPNTSWSDGWMPNNIQRLGYDDPGQFGWDLMGSVNGWSSPFGALSLLGGVHTVQVAMPAGTHQFKFRKAGDWAVSIGGDFGNSAGNASVTTSGVNPVQFDLDLANGRWRAFEVPAPGALALLGLGALAAARRRRA
;
A
#
# COMPACT_ATOMS: atom_id res chain seq x y z
N MET A 1 24.80 56.93 31.97
CA MET A 1 23.48 56.43 32.39
C MET A 1 22.86 55.75 31.17
N ARG A 2 22.82 54.41 31.15
CA ARG A 2 22.35 53.60 30.01
C ARG A 2 20.86 53.32 30.20
N ILE A 3 20.03 53.64 29.23
CA ILE A 3 18.63 53.19 29.17
C ILE A 3 18.46 52.50 27.82
N SER A 4 18.50 51.17 27.85
CA SER A 4 18.15 50.32 26.71
C SER A 4 16.63 50.17 26.67
N ALA A 5 15.99 50.63 25.59
CA ALA A 5 14.59 50.36 25.33
C ALA A 5 14.46 49.04 24.57
N VAL A 6 13.89 48.04 25.22
CA VAL A 6 13.44 46.79 24.59
C VAL A 6 11.95 46.97 24.30
N CYS A 7 11.59 47.15 23.03
CA CYS A 7 10.20 47.06 22.58
C CYS A 7 9.90 45.61 22.22
N ALA A 8 9.07 44.95 23.03
CA ALA A 8 8.57 43.62 22.79
C ALA A 8 7.57 43.62 21.62
N ALA A 9 7.86 42.83 20.58
CA ALA A 9 6.88 42.50 19.54
C ALA A 9 6.02 41.33 20.05
N ALA A 10 4.74 41.60 20.29
CA ALA A 10 3.76 40.57 20.59
C ALA A 10 3.39 39.84 19.29
N ALA A 11 3.82 38.58 19.16
CA ALA A 11 3.35 37.68 18.12
C ALA A 11 1.93 37.23 18.47
N MET A 12 0.93 37.73 17.74
CA MET A 12 -0.43 37.17 17.76
C MET A 12 -0.37 35.77 17.11
N MET A 13 -0.34 34.72 17.92
CA MET A 13 -0.65 33.39 17.44
C MET A 13 -2.14 33.35 17.12
N ALA A 14 -2.49 33.27 15.84
CA ALA A 14 -3.83 32.91 15.43
C ALA A 14 -4.09 31.47 15.90
N ALA A 15 -4.92 31.33 16.94
CA ALA A 15 -5.47 30.04 17.32
C ALA A 15 -6.40 29.58 16.19
N GLY A 16 -5.85 28.81 15.24
CA GLY A 16 -6.65 28.02 14.33
C GLY A 16 -7.52 27.08 15.17
N SER A 17 -8.83 27.19 15.04
CA SER A 17 -9.78 26.24 15.61
C SER A 17 -9.30 24.83 15.30
N ALA A 18 -8.98 24.07 16.35
CA ALA A 18 -8.62 22.66 16.27
C ALA A 18 -9.83 21.88 15.75
N MET A 19 -9.96 21.81 14.43
CA MET A 19 -10.77 20.76 13.82
C MET A 19 -10.20 19.45 14.34
N ALA A 20 -11.03 18.61 14.96
CA ALA A 20 -10.63 17.27 15.34
C ALA A 20 -10.01 16.60 14.10
N GLN A 21 -8.72 16.29 14.15
CA GLN A 21 -8.06 15.58 13.06
C GLN A 21 -8.70 14.20 12.99
N PRO A 22 -9.40 13.84 11.90
CA PRO A 22 -10.24 12.65 11.88
C PRO A 22 -9.41 11.37 11.93
N TYR A 23 -8.16 11.42 11.45
CA TYR A 23 -7.27 10.28 11.38
C TYR A 23 -5.88 10.59 11.95
N VAL A 24 -5.34 9.60 12.64
CA VAL A 24 -4.00 9.61 13.25
C VAL A 24 -3.26 8.33 12.89
N VAL A 25 -1.94 8.40 12.85
CA VAL A 25 -1.08 7.20 12.79
C VAL A 25 -0.67 6.84 14.21
N ARG A 26 -0.82 5.55 14.55
CA ARG A 26 -0.34 4.97 15.81
C ARG A 26 0.49 3.73 15.51
N GLY A 27 1.53 3.50 16.30
CA GLY A 27 2.41 2.36 16.13
C GLY A 27 3.36 2.19 17.31
N GLU A 28 4.34 1.31 17.15
CA GLU A 28 5.35 1.04 18.18
C GLU A 28 6.10 2.33 18.58
N PHE A 29 6.32 3.24 17.63
CA PHE A 29 7.07 4.49 17.82
C PHE A 29 6.42 5.51 18.76
N ASN A 30 5.11 5.43 19.01
CA ASN A 30 4.40 6.31 19.94
C ASN A 30 3.62 5.52 21.00
N GLY A 31 4.03 4.28 21.27
CA GLY A 31 3.36 3.42 22.26
C GLY A 31 1.88 3.23 21.96
N TRP A 32 1.51 3.09 20.67
CA TRP A 32 0.13 2.94 20.22
C TRP A 32 -0.80 4.07 20.70
N GLY A 33 -0.29 5.31 20.76
CA GLY A 33 -1.02 6.51 21.16
C GLY A 33 -0.72 7.00 22.58
N ALA A 34 -0.09 6.19 23.43
CA ALA A 34 0.30 6.61 24.78
C ALA A 34 1.34 7.75 24.77
N GLY A 35 2.19 7.79 23.75
CA GLY A 35 3.17 8.87 23.51
C GLY A 35 2.63 10.07 22.75
N GLY A 36 1.31 10.13 22.52
CA GLY A 36 0.66 11.17 21.71
C GLY A 36 0.41 10.74 20.26
N ASP A 37 -0.63 11.31 19.67
CA ASP A 37 -1.07 11.00 18.31
C ASP A 37 -0.22 11.69 17.25
N ILE A 38 0.01 10.99 16.14
CA ILE A 38 0.59 11.60 14.93
C ILE A 38 -0.57 11.95 13.99
N PRO A 39 -0.96 13.23 13.88
CA PRO A 39 -2.10 13.61 13.05
C PRO A 39 -1.78 13.37 11.56
N MET A 40 -2.77 12.86 10.83
CA MET A 40 -2.68 12.78 9.37
C MET A 40 -3.26 14.04 8.74
N VAL A 41 -2.65 14.50 7.65
CA VAL A 41 -3.08 15.68 6.89
C VAL A 41 -3.55 15.25 5.52
N GLU A 42 -4.73 15.72 5.11
CA GLU A 42 -5.18 15.59 3.73
C GLU A 42 -4.59 16.72 2.88
N ASN A 43 -3.76 16.40 1.88
CA ASN A 43 -3.15 17.40 1.01
C ASN A 43 -3.04 16.92 -0.45
N PRO A 44 -3.68 17.61 -1.42
CA PRO A 44 -4.63 18.71 -1.24
C PRO A 44 -5.92 18.24 -0.54
N GLY A 45 -6.59 19.16 0.16
CA GLY A 45 -7.88 18.88 0.80
C GLY A 45 -8.90 18.36 -0.22
N GLY A 46 -9.69 17.35 0.16
CA GLY A 46 -10.65 16.68 -0.70
C GLY A 46 -10.05 15.63 -1.65
N SER A 47 -8.77 15.30 -1.54
CA SER A 47 -8.13 14.26 -2.36
C SER A 47 -8.52 12.83 -1.97
N GLY A 48 -9.05 12.62 -0.75
CA GLY A 48 -9.29 11.30 -0.19
C GLY A 48 -8.02 10.57 0.23
N ARG A 49 -6.86 11.26 0.26
CA ARG A 49 -5.57 10.73 0.72
C ARG A 49 -5.07 11.53 1.91
N TRP A 50 -4.97 10.84 3.05
CA TRP A 50 -4.43 11.38 4.28
C TRP A 50 -2.99 10.93 4.44
N THR A 51 -2.08 11.82 4.81
CA THR A 51 -0.66 11.51 4.97
C THR A 51 -0.19 11.82 6.39
N GLY A 52 0.45 10.86 7.04
CA GLY A 52 1.15 11.03 8.31
C GLY A 52 2.66 10.89 8.11
N LEU A 53 3.43 11.80 8.70
CA LEU A 53 4.89 11.73 8.73
C LEU A 53 5.34 11.39 10.16
N VAL A 54 6.00 10.25 10.30
CA VAL A 54 6.67 9.84 11.53
C VAL A 54 8.15 10.16 11.38
N THR A 55 8.75 10.79 12.39
CA THR A 55 10.17 11.19 12.39
C THR A 55 10.86 10.72 13.67
N GLY A 56 12.20 10.77 13.68
CA GLY A 56 12.99 10.41 14.86
C GLY A 56 13.10 8.91 15.11
N LEU A 57 12.86 8.09 14.08
CA LEU A 57 12.99 6.64 14.13
C LEU A 57 14.44 6.21 13.88
N THR A 58 14.78 4.99 14.28
CA THR A 58 16.07 4.39 13.94
C THR A 58 16.04 3.95 12.47
N PRO A 59 16.92 4.46 11.59
CA PRO A 59 16.98 4.04 10.19
C PRO A 59 17.12 2.52 10.04
N GLY A 60 16.30 1.93 9.17
CA GLY A 60 16.29 0.49 8.90
C GLY A 60 15.62 -0.39 9.95
N GLN A 61 15.22 0.16 11.10
CA GLN A 61 14.45 -0.57 12.09
C GLN A 61 13.02 -0.77 11.61
N LEU A 62 12.48 -1.98 11.80
CA LEU A 62 11.09 -2.30 11.51
C LEU A 62 10.16 -1.72 12.59
N TYR A 63 9.05 -1.12 12.14
CA TYR A 63 7.99 -0.61 13.00
C TYR A 63 6.63 -1.13 12.55
N GLU A 64 5.80 -1.52 13.50
CA GLU A 64 4.39 -1.79 13.28
C GLU A 64 3.53 -0.54 13.52
N PHE A 65 2.48 -0.39 12.69
CA PHE A 65 1.59 0.77 12.75
C PHE A 65 0.21 0.50 12.14
N LYS A 66 -0.71 1.42 12.43
CA LYS A 66 -2.07 1.51 11.87
C LYS A 66 -2.44 2.97 11.65
N ALA A 67 -3.39 3.22 10.75
CA ALA A 67 -4.20 4.43 10.78
C ALA A 67 -5.45 4.17 11.61
N THR A 68 -5.86 5.15 12.41
CA THR A 68 -6.99 5.05 13.32
C THR A 68 -7.62 6.41 13.59
N THR A 69 -8.78 6.43 14.21
CA THR A 69 -9.33 7.62 14.86
C THR A 69 -8.71 7.78 16.26
N PRO A 70 -8.68 9.00 16.84
CA PRO A 70 -8.13 9.19 18.19
C PRO A 70 -8.78 8.29 19.27
N ASP A 71 -10.06 7.97 19.10
CA ASP A 71 -10.85 7.14 20.01
C ASP A 71 -10.81 5.63 19.69
N TRP A 72 -10.02 5.19 18.70
CA TRP A 72 -9.96 3.80 18.22
C TRP A 72 -11.28 3.23 17.66
N SER A 73 -12.32 4.04 17.46
CA SER A 73 -13.58 3.58 16.86
C SER A 73 -13.40 2.97 15.47
N PHE A 74 -12.29 3.30 14.81
CA PHE A 74 -11.84 2.70 13.56
C PHE A 74 -10.34 2.41 13.59
N ASN A 75 -9.89 1.34 12.93
CA ASN A 75 -8.48 1.12 12.61
C ASN A 75 -8.29 0.31 11.33
N ALA A 76 -7.24 0.61 10.57
CA ALA A 76 -6.85 -0.13 9.36
C ALA A 76 -5.32 -0.26 9.23
N PRO A 77 -4.83 -1.32 8.56
CA PRO A 77 -5.60 -2.49 8.10
C PRO A 77 -6.09 -3.35 9.29
N GLY A 78 -6.76 -4.47 9.03
CA GLY A 78 -7.19 -5.39 10.10
C GLY A 78 -5.99 -5.90 10.90
N SER A 79 -4.96 -6.34 10.19
CA SER A 79 -3.63 -6.66 10.72
C SER A 79 -2.78 -5.37 10.87
N ASN A 80 -1.67 -5.40 11.61
CA ASN A 80 -0.77 -4.24 11.68
C ASN A 80 -0.01 -4.10 10.37
N ALA A 81 0.13 -2.89 9.82
CA ALA A 81 1.13 -2.67 8.77
C ALA A 81 2.53 -2.71 9.40
N ARG A 82 3.54 -3.08 8.61
CA ARG A 82 4.94 -3.10 9.07
C ARG A 82 5.88 -2.72 7.94
N THR A 83 6.82 -1.82 8.22
CA THR A 83 7.90 -1.46 7.30
C THR A 83 9.11 -0.94 8.07
N ALA A 84 10.25 -0.81 7.38
CA ALA A 84 11.46 -0.21 7.95
C ALA A 84 11.40 1.30 7.83
N ALA A 85 11.91 2.03 8.84
CA ALA A 85 12.16 3.46 8.70
C ALA A 85 13.21 3.72 7.60
N ASN A 86 13.02 4.78 6.82
CA ASN A 86 13.94 5.14 5.74
C ASN A 86 15.33 5.57 6.26
N SER A 87 16.25 5.94 5.36
CA SER A 87 17.60 6.38 5.74
C SER A 87 17.64 7.66 6.59
N PHE A 88 16.55 8.44 6.62
CA PHE A 88 16.40 9.63 7.45
C PHE A 88 15.73 9.35 8.80
N GLY A 89 15.36 8.10 9.09
CA GLY A 89 14.63 7.76 10.31
C GLY A 89 13.17 8.21 10.25
N GLU A 90 12.55 8.12 9.07
CA GLU A 90 11.19 8.55 8.83
C GLU A 90 10.31 7.43 8.26
N LEU A 91 9.01 7.54 8.50
CA LEU A 91 7.97 6.78 7.82
C LEU A 91 6.90 7.74 7.28
N VAL A 92 6.61 7.65 6.00
CA VAL A 92 5.49 8.37 5.37
C VAL A 92 4.37 7.37 5.15
N VAL A 93 3.24 7.60 5.82
CA VAL A 93 2.08 6.71 5.84
C VAL A 93 0.93 7.36 5.09
N HIS A 94 0.27 6.62 4.21
CA HIS A 94 -0.85 7.08 3.38
C HIS A 94 -2.11 6.31 3.72
N PHE A 95 -3.16 7.02 4.12
CA PHE A 95 -4.43 6.43 4.47
C PHE A 95 -5.53 6.88 3.51
N PHE A 96 -6.31 5.90 3.06
CA PHE A 96 -7.41 6.08 2.14
C PHE A 96 -8.69 5.57 2.81
N PRO A 97 -9.54 6.46 3.34
CA PRO A 97 -10.73 6.08 4.13
C PRO A 97 -11.88 5.52 3.28
N ASN A 98 -11.79 5.61 1.95
CA ASN A 98 -12.78 5.01 1.07
C ASN A 98 -12.78 3.48 1.22
N THR A 99 -13.96 2.88 1.21
CA THR A 99 -14.15 1.43 1.24
C THR A 99 -14.64 0.90 -0.10
N SER A 100 -15.20 1.72 -0.98
CA SER A 100 -15.79 1.26 -2.24
C SER A 100 -14.78 1.42 -3.37
N TRP A 101 -14.13 0.33 -3.78
CA TRP A 101 -13.17 0.34 -4.88
C TRP A 101 -13.67 -0.45 -6.08
N SER A 102 -13.45 0.11 -7.27
CA SER A 102 -13.73 -0.53 -8.57
C SER A 102 -12.53 -0.42 -9.51
N ASP A 103 -11.33 -0.38 -8.94
CA ASP A 103 -10.07 -0.14 -9.65
C ASP A 103 -9.33 -1.44 -10.04
N GLY A 104 -9.90 -2.61 -9.72
CA GLY A 104 -9.27 -3.91 -9.94
C GLY A 104 -8.12 -4.22 -8.99
N TRP A 105 -7.91 -3.38 -7.96
CA TRP A 105 -6.92 -3.60 -6.92
C TRP A 105 -7.56 -4.18 -5.67
N MET A 106 -6.76 -4.93 -4.93
CA MET A 106 -7.03 -5.49 -3.63
C MET A 106 -6.18 -4.75 -2.58
N PRO A 107 -6.58 -4.70 -1.31
CA PRO A 107 -7.85 -5.20 -0.82
C PRO A 107 -9.01 -4.32 -1.32
N ASN A 108 -10.13 -4.96 -1.64
CA ASN A 108 -11.36 -4.30 -2.05
C ASN A 108 -12.35 -4.26 -0.87
N ASN A 109 -13.33 -3.36 -0.91
CA ASN A 109 -14.38 -3.22 0.11
C ASN A 109 -13.87 -2.85 1.52
N ILE A 110 -12.63 -2.37 1.64
CA ILE A 110 -12.02 -1.93 2.91
C ILE A 110 -11.20 -0.65 2.69
N GLN A 111 -10.90 0.07 3.77
CA GLN A 111 -9.95 1.17 3.74
C GLN A 111 -8.53 0.67 3.48
N ARG A 112 -7.73 1.47 2.76
CA ARG A 112 -6.35 1.11 2.42
C ARG A 112 -5.36 1.92 3.24
N LEU A 113 -4.32 1.26 3.72
CA LEU A 113 -3.17 1.88 4.37
C LEU A 113 -1.91 1.53 3.57
N GLY A 114 -1.31 2.54 2.96
CA GLY A 114 -0.03 2.46 2.28
C GLY A 114 1.08 3.18 3.02
N TYR A 115 2.28 3.05 2.50
CA TYR A 115 3.47 3.76 2.98
C TYR A 115 4.49 3.92 1.86
N ASP A 116 5.34 4.94 1.96
CA ASP A 116 6.45 5.10 1.02
C ASP A 116 7.45 3.95 1.19
N ASP A 117 7.90 3.39 0.08
CA ASP A 117 8.91 2.34 0.08
C ASP A 117 10.23 2.91 0.64
N PRO A 118 10.80 2.32 1.71
CA PRO A 118 12.09 2.77 2.23
C PRO A 118 13.25 2.52 1.26
N GLY A 119 13.06 1.73 0.20
CA GLY A 119 14.06 1.45 -0.83
C GLY A 119 15.21 0.56 -0.35
N GLN A 120 15.02 -0.14 0.78
CA GLN A 120 16.08 -0.89 1.47
C GLN A 120 16.09 -2.38 1.14
N PHE A 121 15.01 -2.93 0.60
CA PHE A 121 14.88 -4.35 0.31
C PHE A 121 13.98 -4.60 -0.90
N GLY A 122 14.18 -5.74 -1.56
CA GLY A 122 13.30 -6.23 -2.62
C GLY A 122 12.10 -7.01 -2.08
N TRP A 123 11.24 -7.46 -2.98
CA TRP A 123 10.06 -8.26 -2.67
C TRP A 123 10.08 -9.60 -3.40
N ASP A 124 9.82 -10.67 -2.66
CA ASP A 124 9.60 -12.02 -3.16
C ASP A 124 8.09 -12.31 -3.25
N LEU A 125 7.72 -13.14 -4.22
CA LEU A 125 6.41 -13.75 -4.31
C LEU A 125 6.48 -15.19 -3.78
N MET A 126 5.76 -15.45 -2.68
CA MET A 126 5.67 -16.75 -2.00
C MET A 126 4.26 -17.31 -2.14
N GLY A 127 4.08 -18.62 -2.25
CA GLY A 127 2.72 -19.16 -2.39
C GLY A 127 2.58 -20.67 -2.44
N SER A 128 1.33 -21.12 -2.55
CA SER A 128 0.95 -22.53 -2.55
C SER A 128 1.43 -23.29 -3.79
N VAL A 129 1.76 -22.59 -4.88
CA VAL A 129 2.18 -23.18 -6.16
C VAL A 129 3.41 -24.09 -6.03
N ASN A 130 4.27 -23.83 -5.04
CA ASN A 130 5.42 -24.65 -4.68
C ASN A 130 5.43 -24.99 -3.17
N GLY A 131 4.25 -25.03 -2.55
CA GLY A 131 4.10 -25.39 -1.14
C GLY A 131 4.80 -24.43 -0.16
N TRP A 132 4.96 -23.14 -0.52
CA TRP A 132 5.64 -22.11 0.29
C TRP A 132 7.13 -22.36 0.55
N SER A 133 7.76 -23.27 -0.21
CA SER A 133 9.14 -23.70 0.03
C SER A 133 10.19 -22.67 -0.40
N SER A 134 9.93 -21.93 -1.47
CA SER A 134 10.84 -20.90 -2.00
C SER A 134 10.07 -19.80 -2.73
N PRO A 135 10.69 -18.63 -3.02
CA PRO A 135 10.09 -17.65 -3.91
C PRO A 135 9.83 -18.26 -5.29
N PHE A 136 8.67 -17.98 -5.86
CA PHE A 136 8.34 -18.34 -7.26
C PHE A 136 8.33 -17.13 -8.20
N GLY A 137 8.63 -15.94 -7.67
CA GLY A 137 8.88 -14.72 -8.43
C GLY A 137 9.62 -13.70 -7.56
N ALA A 138 10.45 -12.87 -8.19
CA ALA A 138 11.09 -11.71 -7.56
C ALA A 138 10.57 -10.45 -8.26
N LEU A 139 10.07 -9.49 -7.48
CA LEU A 139 9.45 -8.29 -8.02
C LEU A 139 10.51 -7.24 -8.37
N SER A 140 10.27 -6.53 -9.47
CA SER A 140 11.05 -5.37 -9.89
C SER A 140 10.23 -4.10 -9.73
N LEU A 141 10.84 -3.00 -9.30
CA LEU A 141 10.16 -1.71 -9.20
C LEU A 141 10.02 -1.06 -10.59
N LEU A 142 8.79 -0.77 -11.01
CA LEU A 142 8.48 -0.07 -12.26
C LEU A 142 7.40 0.99 -11.98
N GLY A 143 7.74 2.27 -12.18
CA GLY A 143 6.78 3.37 -12.05
C GLY A 143 6.15 3.48 -10.65
N GLY A 144 6.88 3.13 -9.58
CA GLY A 144 6.39 3.16 -8.20
C GLY A 144 5.62 1.91 -7.77
N VAL A 145 5.50 0.90 -8.64
CA VAL A 145 4.83 -0.38 -8.36
C VAL A 145 5.83 -1.52 -8.49
N HIS A 146 5.88 -2.41 -7.50
CA HIS A 146 6.65 -3.64 -7.59
C HIS A 146 5.87 -4.65 -8.44
N THR A 147 6.50 -5.20 -9.47
CA THR A 147 5.84 -6.02 -10.50
C THR A 147 6.62 -7.30 -10.80
N VAL A 148 5.91 -8.40 -11.08
CA VAL A 148 6.46 -9.61 -11.71
C VAL A 148 5.40 -10.31 -12.56
N GLN A 149 5.82 -10.94 -13.66
CA GLN A 149 4.98 -11.89 -14.41
C GLN A 149 5.47 -13.32 -14.20
N VAL A 150 4.54 -14.22 -13.88
CA VAL A 150 4.85 -15.64 -13.61
C VAL A 150 3.88 -16.53 -14.37
N ALA A 151 4.38 -17.57 -15.02
CA ALA A 151 3.54 -18.67 -15.48
C ALA A 151 3.01 -19.47 -14.29
N MET A 152 1.69 -19.69 -14.23
CA MET A 152 1.05 -20.45 -13.14
C MET A 152 0.24 -21.61 -13.71
N PRO A 153 0.14 -22.74 -13.03
CA PRO A 153 -0.76 -23.81 -13.43
C PRO A 153 -2.22 -23.43 -13.16
N ALA A 154 -3.16 -24.01 -13.91
CA ALA A 154 -4.59 -23.77 -13.73
C ALA A 154 -5.05 -24.06 -12.30
N GLY A 155 -6.00 -23.26 -11.79
CA GLY A 155 -6.61 -23.41 -10.47
C GLY A 155 -6.44 -22.18 -9.58
N THR A 156 -6.91 -22.32 -8.34
CA THR A 156 -6.81 -21.27 -7.31
C THR A 156 -5.55 -21.48 -6.47
N HIS A 157 -4.73 -20.44 -6.41
CA HIS A 157 -3.47 -20.42 -5.67
C HIS A 157 -3.50 -19.34 -4.61
N GLN A 158 -2.92 -19.65 -3.46
CA GLN A 158 -2.70 -18.70 -2.37
C GLN A 158 -1.29 -18.13 -2.49
N PHE A 159 -1.11 -16.85 -2.17
CA PHE A 159 0.19 -16.19 -2.23
C PHE A 159 0.32 -15.08 -1.18
N LYS A 160 1.56 -14.63 -0.99
CA LYS A 160 1.94 -13.43 -0.25
C LYS A 160 3.13 -12.76 -0.94
N PHE A 161 3.19 -11.43 -0.81
CA PHE A 161 4.44 -10.70 -1.02
C PHE A 161 5.24 -10.76 0.26
N ARG A 162 6.53 -11.01 0.18
CA ARG A 162 7.42 -11.10 1.34
C ARG A 162 8.62 -10.20 1.10
N LYS A 163 9.11 -9.51 2.14
CA LYS A 163 10.45 -8.93 2.09
C LYS A 163 11.43 -10.00 1.61
N ALA A 164 12.29 -9.65 0.66
CA ALA A 164 13.18 -10.62 0.03
C ALA A 164 14.01 -11.37 1.08
N GLY A 165 13.92 -12.70 1.06
CA GLY A 165 14.62 -13.59 1.99
C GLY A 165 14.11 -13.64 3.44
N ASP A 166 13.08 -12.88 3.83
CA ASP A 166 12.73 -12.68 5.25
C ASP A 166 11.22 -12.51 5.49
N TRP A 167 10.63 -13.37 6.34
CA TRP A 167 9.21 -13.33 6.70
C TRP A 167 8.84 -12.25 7.73
N ALA A 168 9.80 -11.48 8.25
CA ALA A 168 9.54 -10.40 9.20
C ALA A 168 8.56 -9.35 8.66
N VAL A 169 8.51 -9.18 7.33
CA VAL A 169 7.51 -8.38 6.62
C VAL A 169 6.89 -9.23 5.51
N SER A 170 5.58 -9.44 5.57
CA SER A 170 4.82 -10.09 4.49
C SER A 170 3.42 -9.51 4.34
N ILE A 171 2.98 -9.30 3.10
CA ILE A 171 1.73 -8.64 2.73
C ILE A 171 0.82 -9.67 2.06
N GLY A 172 -0.42 -9.74 2.55
CA GLY A 172 -1.45 -10.63 2.05
C GLY A 172 -2.80 -9.93 1.84
N GLY A 173 -3.88 -10.60 2.22
CA GLY A 173 -5.25 -10.26 1.86
C GLY A 173 -5.71 -8.86 2.26
N ASP A 174 -5.33 -8.34 3.43
CA ASP A 174 -5.75 -7.02 3.94
C ASP A 174 -4.66 -5.94 3.85
N PHE A 175 -3.54 -6.23 3.19
CA PHE A 175 -2.33 -5.41 3.11
C PHE A 175 -1.50 -5.27 4.40
N GLY A 176 -1.94 -5.81 5.53
CA GLY A 176 -1.18 -5.82 6.77
C GLY A 176 -0.08 -6.88 6.78
N ASN A 177 0.86 -6.70 7.71
CA ASN A 177 1.94 -7.63 7.98
C ASN A 177 1.41 -8.96 8.50
N SER A 178 1.91 -10.07 7.96
CA SER A 178 1.53 -11.43 8.34
C SER A 178 0.03 -11.74 8.23
N ALA A 179 -0.70 -10.91 7.49
CA ALA A 179 -2.13 -11.07 7.24
C ALA A 179 -2.49 -12.42 6.59
N GLY A 180 -3.79 -12.71 6.47
CA GLY A 180 -4.27 -13.87 5.70
C GLY A 180 -3.73 -13.88 4.27
N ASN A 181 -3.68 -15.05 3.63
CA ASN A 181 -3.16 -15.18 2.28
C ASN A 181 -4.01 -14.40 1.26
N ALA A 182 -3.37 -13.86 0.23
CA ALA A 182 -4.04 -13.40 -0.98
C ALA A 182 -4.31 -14.61 -1.90
N SER A 183 -5.27 -14.49 -2.82
CA SER A 183 -5.61 -15.57 -3.75
C SER A 183 -5.72 -15.09 -5.19
N VAL A 184 -5.37 -15.97 -6.12
CA VAL A 184 -5.54 -15.76 -7.57
C VAL A 184 -6.07 -17.06 -8.18
N THR A 185 -7.01 -16.95 -9.11
CA THR A 185 -7.50 -18.09 -9.90
C THR A 185 -7.04 -17.92 -11.34
N THR A 186 -6.44 -18.97 -11.89
CA THR A 186 -5.80 -18.93 -13.20
C THR A 186 -6.34 -20.05 -14.08
N SER A 187 -6.40 -19.80 -15.39
CA SER A 187 -6.67 -20.77 -16.44
C SER A 187 -5.45 -21.63 -16.76
N GLY A 188 -4.25 -21.18 -16.37
CA GLY A 188 -2.97 -21.81 -16.67
C GLY A 188 -2.44 -21.59 -18.08
N VAL A 189 -3.16 -20.82 -18.91
CA VAL A 189 -2.80 -20.56 -20.31
C VAL A 189 -1.94 -19.30 -20.44
N ASN A 190 -2.21 -18.29 -19.61
CA ASN A 190 -1.57 -16.99 -19.67
C ASN A 190 -0.64 -16.78 -18.46
N PRO A 191 0.43 -15.97 -18.60
CA PRO A 191 1.18 -15.51 -17.46
C PRO A 191 0.29 -14.63 -16.57
N VAL A 192 0.56 -14.67 -15.26
CA VAL A 192 -0.12 -13.83 -14.26
C VAL A 192 0.80 -12.67 -13.90
N GLN A 193 0.28 -11.45 -14.05
CA GLN A 193 0.88 -10.22 -13.54
C GLN A 193 0.55 -10.08 -12.06
N PHE A 194 1.59 -9.90 -11.24
CA PHE A 194 1.47 -9.54 -9.83
C PHE A 194 2.03 -8.14 -9.63
N ASP A 195 1.21 -7.28 -9.03
CA ASP A 195 1.58 -5.91 -8.70
C ASP A 195 1.41 -5.65 -7.20
N LEU A 196 2.39 -4.96 -6.61
CA LEU A 196 2.39 -4.48 -5.24
C LEU A 196 2.69 -2.98 -5.22
N ASP A 197 1.71 -2.19 -4.79
CA ASP A 197 1.73 -0.74 -4.72
C ASP A 197 1.70 -0.33 -3.25
N LEU A 198 2.89 -0.18 -2.68
CA LEU A 198 3.10 0.14 -1.26
C LEU A 198 2.49 1.49 -0.90
N ALA A 199 2.70 2.51 -1.73
CA ALA A 199 2.25 3.87 -1.46
C ALA A 199 0.72 3.96 -1.38
N ASN A 200 0.00 3.16 -2.15
CA ASN A 200 -1.46 3.14 -2.15
C ASN A 200 -2.08 1.99 -1.34
N GLY A 201 -1.27 1.21 -0.63
CA GLY A 201 -1.76 0.16 0.27
C GLY A 201 -2.53 -0.94 -0.45
N ARG A 202 -2.08 -1.33 -1.65
CA ARG A 202 -2.83 -2.25 -2.53
C ARG A 202 -1.96 -3.18 -3.36
N TRP A 203 -2.52 -4.29 -3.80
CA TRP A 203 -1.93 -5.27 -4.69
C TRP A 203 -2.95 -5.76 -5.72
N ARG A 204 -2.51 -6.41 -6.80
CA ARG A 204 -3.40 -7.16 -7.70
C ARG A 204 -2.67 -8.34 -8.33
N ALA A 205 -3.45 -9.34 -8.73
CA ALA A 205 -2.97 -10.49 -9.49
C ALA A 205 -3.97 -10.79 -10.60
N PHE A 206 -3.53 -10.80 -11.87
CA PHE A 206 -4.41 -11.01 -13.02
C PHE A 206 -3.70 -11.66 -14.19
N GLU A 207 -4.42 -12.44 -14.99
CA GLU A 207 -3.86 -13.03 -16.21
C GLU A 207 -3.64 -11.98 -17.29
N VAL A 208 -2.48 -12.00 -17.94
CA VAL A 208 -2.13 -11.15 -19.08
C VAL A 208 -2.32 -11.96 -20.36
N PRO A 209 -3.36 -11.68 -21.18
CA PRO A 209 -3.60 -12.42 -22.41
C PRO A 209 -2.39 -12.34 -23.34
N ALA A 210 -2.03 -13.46 -23.95
CA ALA A 210 -1.03 -13.45 -25.02
C ALA A 210 -1.41 -12.44 -26.12
N PRO A 211 -0.45 -11.69 -26.69
CA PRO A 211 -0.73 -10.63 -27.68
C PRO A 211 -1.62 -11.07 -28.86
N GLY A 212 -1.57 -12.35 -29.24
CA GLY A 212 -2.39 -12.91 -30.32
C GLY A 212 -3.90 -13.02 -30.03
N ALA A 213 -4.31 -13.10 -28.76
CA ALA A 213 -5.73 -13.24 -28.40
C ALA A 213 -6.55 -11.98 -28.75
N LEU A 214 -5.96 -10.79 -28.59
CA LEU A 214 -6.59 -9.53 -28.95
C LEU A 214 -6.62 -9.31 -30.47
N ALA A 215 -5.59 -9.75 -31.19
CA ALA A 215 -5.54 -9.66 -32.64
C ALA A 215 -6.62 -10.52 -33.32
N LEU A 216 -6.88 -11.72 -32.81
CA LEU A 216 -7.94 -12.62 -33.32
C LEU A 216 -9.35 -12.08 -33.08
N LEU A 217 -9.61 -11.44 -31.94
CA LEU A 217 -10.89 -10.77 -31.68
C LEU A 217 -11.11 -9.58 -32.62
N GLY A 218 -10.06 -8.79 -32.89
CA GLY A 218 -10.11 -7.69 -33.85
C GLY A 218 -10.40 -8.16 -35.28
N LEU A 219 -9.72 -9.21 -35.74
CA LEU A 219 -9.94 -9.80 -37.07
C LEU A 219 -11.32 -10.47 -37.20
N GLY A 220 -11.80 -11.14 -36.16
CA GLY A 220 -13.14 -11.74 -36.12
C GLY A 220 -14.26 -10.69 -36.21
N ALA A 221 -14.13 -9.57 -35.50
CA ALA A 221 -15.08 -8.45 -35.58
C ALA A 221 -15.09 -7.80 -36.97
N LEU A 222 -13.93 -7.62 -37.59
CA LEU A 222 -13.79 -7.11 -38.97
C LEU A 222 -14.43 -8.05 -40.00
N ALA A 223 -14.21 -9.35 -39.88
CA ALA A 223 -14.81 -10.35 -40.77
C ALA A 223 -16.34 -10.42 -40.62
N ALA A 224 -16.86 -10.34 -39.39
CA ALA A 224 -18.29 -10.32 -39.11
C ALA A 224 -18.97 -9.04 -39.63
N ALA A 225 -18.31 -7.88 -39.49
CA ALA A 225 -18.80 -6.61 -40.03
C ALA A 225 -18.86 -6.62 -41.57
N ARG A 226 -17.90 -7.25 -42.23
CA ARG A 226 -17.86 -7.36 -43.70
C ARG A 226 -18.96 -8.28 -44.26
N ARG A 227 -19.37 -9.32 -43.52
CA ARG A 227 -20.47 -10.22 -43.91
C ARG A 227 -21.88 -9.63 -43.75
N ARG A 228 -22.05 -8.54 -43.00
CA ARG A 228 -23.36 -7.85 -42.85
C ARG A 228 -23.63 -6.78 -43.92
N ARG A 229 -22.68 -6.54 -44.83
CA ARG A 229 -22.77 -5.54 -45.90
C ARG A 229 -22.81 -6.14 -47.31
N ALA A 230 -22.94 -7.45 -47.42
CA ALA A 230 -23.22 -8.18 -48.65
C ALA A 230 -24.61 -8.82 -48.51
#